data_AF-A0A7S0JCX2-F1
#
_entry.id   AF-A0A7S0JCX2-F1
#
_cell.length_a   1.000
_cell.length_b   1.000
_cell.length_c   1.000
_cell.angle_alpha   90.00
_cell.angle_beta   90.00
_cell.angle_gamma   90.00
#
_symmetry.space_group_name_H-M   'P 1'
#
loop_
_entity.id
_entity.type
_entity.pdbx_description
1 polymer ?
#
loop_
_entity_poly.entity_id
_entity_poly.type
_entity_poly.pdbx_seq_one_letter_code
_entity_poly.pdbx_strand_id
1 'polypeptide(L)'
;TMQDNSTLDNSGDLYNDGEITMEGESTLDNSGQITSSGAITMQDESTLDNSGQLDNAATIIIEGESTLTNEGEGELDNVGAIIMEDESTLTNEGKGVLKNQGEFGATITMQDKST
;
A
#
# COMPACT_ATOMS: atom_id res chain seq x y z
N THR A 1 11.15 -8.48 0.55
CA THR A 1 10.23 -9.58 0.87
C THR A 1 10.06 -9.69 2.36
N MET A 2 8.81 -9.71 2.81
CA MET A 2 8.34 -9.94 4.18
C MET A 2 7.46 -11.19 4.16
N GLN A 3 7.56 -12.03 5.17
CA GLN A 3 6.86 -13.33 5.23
C GLN A 3 6.33 -13.59 6.64
N ASP A 4 5.33 -14.45 6.74
CA ASP A 4 4.70 -14.84 8.01
C ASP A 4 4.31 -13.60 8.84
N ASN A 5 4.49 -13.63 10.15
CA ASN A 5 4.19 -12.55 11.09
C ASN A 5 5.31 -11.50 11.20
N SER A 6 5.98 -11.16 10.09
CA SER A 6 7.07 -10.18 10.13
C SER A 6 6.57 -8.74 10.08
N THR A 7 7.23 -7.86 10.82
CA THR A 7 6.92 -6.42 10.86
C THR A 7 8.09 -5.60 10.37
N LEU A 8 7.83 -4.59 9.54
CA LEU A 8 8.78 -3.58 9.13
C LEU A 8 8.25 -2.18 9.47
N ASP A 9 8.92 -1.51 10.40
CA ASP A 9 8.63 -0.12 10.77
C ASP A 9 9.54 0.84 10.00
N ASN A 10 9.02 1.53 8.99
CA ASN A 10 9.74 2.58 8.29
C ASN A 10 9.39 3.96 8.87
N SER A 11 10.36 4.61 9.52
CA SER A 11 10.27 5.99 10.02
C SER A 11 11.27 6.94 9.37
N GLY A 12 12.03 6.45 8.39
CA GLY A 12 13.01 7.21 7.61
C GLY A 12 12.76 7.03 6.12
N ASP A 13 13.83 7.04 5.33
CA ASP A 13 13.74 6.87 3.88
C ASP A 13 14.03 5.41 3.49
N LEU A 14 13.09 4.79 2.78
CA LEU A 14 13.24 3.48 2.18
C LEU A 14 13.17 3.61 0.66
N TYR A 15 14.27 3.28 0.00
CA TYR A 15 14.35 3.24 -1.45
C TYR A 15 14.37 1.78 -1.92
N ASN A 16 13.41 1.42 -2.75
CA ASN A 16 13.33 0.08 -3.33
C ASN A 16 13.28 0.16 -4.85
N ASP A 17 14.35 -0.29 -5.50
CA ASP A 17 14.41 -0.40 -6.96
C ASP A 17 13.88 -1.75 -7.48
N GLY A 18 13.69 -2.72 -6.58
CA GLY A 18 13.20 -4.07 -6.86
C GLY A 18 11.72 -4.23 -6.55
N GLU A 19 11.30 -5.42 -6.14
CA GLU A 19 9.92 -5.69 -5.72
C GLU A 19 9.80 -5.71 -4.19
N ILE A 20 8.78 -5.04 -3.65
CA ILE A 20 8.34 -5.24 -2.28
C ILE A 20 7.24 -6.30 -2.32
N THR A 21 7.56 -7.50 -1.84
CA THR A 21 6.58 -8.58 -1.68
C THR A 21 6.28 -8.77 -0.19
N MET A 22 4.99 -8.79 0.17
CA MET A 22 4.46 -9.05 1.50
C MET A 22 3.56 -10.29 1.43
N GLU A 23 3.86 -11.29 2.25
CA GLU A 23 3.17 -12.60 2.30
C GLU A 23 2.78 -12.93 3.74
N GLY A 24 1.80 -13.82 3.94
CA GLY A 24 1.29 -14.17 5.27
C GLY A 24 0.71 -12.99 6.06
N GLU A 25 0.75 -13.06 7.39
CA GLU A 25 0.29 -12.00 8.32
C GLU A 25 1.35 -10.89 8.50
N SER A 26 2.03 -10.48 7.42
CA SER A 26 3.12 -9.50 7.51
C SER A 26 2.61 -8.06 7.54
N THR A 27 3.32 -7.18 8.25
CA THR A 27 2.90 -5.79 8.47
C THR A 27 4.00 -4.80 8.10
N LEU A 28 3.69 -3.84 7.22
CA LEU A 28 4.56 -2.72 6.85
C LEU A 28 3.95 -1.41 7.35
N ASP A 29 4.56 -0.84 8.38
CA ASP A 29 4.15 0.44 8.96
C ASP A 29 5.04 1.56 8.41
N ASN A 30 4.49 2.41 7.56
CA ASN A 30 5.22 3.55 6.99
C ASN A 30 4.78 4.87 7.62
N SER A 31 5.65 5.43 8.45
CA SER A 31 5.56 6.81 8.98
C SER A 31 6.62 7.74 8.40
N GLY A 32 7.58 7.20 7.64
CA GLY A 32 8.61 7.93 6.90
C GLY A 32 8.27 8.10 5.43
N GLN A 33 9.27 7.93 4.56
CA GLN A 33 9.11 7.90 3.11
C GLN A 33 9.48 6.53 2.56
N ILE A 34 8.63 5.99 1.70
CA ILE A 34 8.93 4.87 0.81
C ILE A 34 8.90 5.39 -0.61
N THR A 35 9.97 5.16 -1.36
CA THR A 35 10.00 5.35 -2.82
C THR A 35 10.30 4.00 -3.46
N SER A 36 9.33 3.47 -4.20
CA SER A 36 9.47 2.20 -4.92
C SER A 36 9.40 2.41 -6.43
N SER A 37 10.42 1.97 -7.16
CA SER A 37 10.38 1.95 -8.62
C SER A 37 9.92 0.61 -9.21
N GLY A 38 9.90 -0.46 -8.40
CA GLY A 38 9.31 -1.73 -8.78
C GLY A 38 7.99 -1.98 -8.03
N ALA A 39 7.35 -3.11 -8.36
CA ALA A 39 6.01 -3.40 -7.87
C ALA A 39 5.96 -3.58 -6.34
N ILE A 40 4.80 -3.27 -5.78
CA ILE A 40 4.44 -3.61 -4.41
C ILE A 40 3.34 -4.66 -4.51
N THR A 41 3.58 -5.84 -3.95
CA THR A 41 2.66 -6.98 -4.00
C THR A 41 2.35 -7.45 -2.59
N MET A 42 1.07 -7.43 -2.26
CA MET A 42 0.50 -7.84 -0.97
C MET A 42 -0.36 -9.08 -1.19
N GLN A 43 -0.07 -10.15 -0.46
CA GLN A 43 -0.74 -11.46 -0.58
C GLN A 43 -1.17 -11.99 0.80
N ASP A 44 -2.04 -13.00 0.79
CA ASP A 44 -2.60 -13.66 1.97
C ASP A 44 -3.33 -12.67 2.90
N GLU A 45 -2.79 -12.39 4.09
CA GLU A 45 -3.40 -11.56 5.14
C GLU A 45 -2.48 -10.36 5.49
N SER A 46 -1.71 -9.89 4.51
CA SER A 46 -0.70 -8.84 4.73
C SER A 46 -1.31 -7.45 4.89
N THR A 47 -0.66 -6.60 5.70
CA THR A 47 -1.14 -5.26 6.04
C THR A 47 -0.09 -4.20 5.73
N LEU A 48 -0.46 -3.15 5.00
CA LEU A 48 0.38 -1.96 4.75
C LEU A 48 -0.35 -0.73 5.27
N ASP A 49 0.20 -0.13 6.33
CA ASP A 49 -0.33 1.10 6.93
C ASP A 49 0.57 2.28 6.60
N ASN A 50 0.07 3.19 5.75
CA ASN A 50 0.76 4.40 5.34
C ASN A 50 0.21 5.63 6.07
N SER A 51 1.02 6.17 6.97
CA SER A 51 0.80 7.47 7.64
C SER A 51 1.86 8.53 7.24
N GLY A 52 2.89 8.11 6.50
CA GLY A 52 3.91 8.97 5.87
C GLY A 52 3.72 9.08 4.35
N GLN A 53 4.82 9.08 3.59
CA GLN A 53 4.79 9.17 2.14
C GLN A 53 5.09 7.82 1.49
N LEU A 54 4.26 7.41 0.54
CA LEU A 54 4.45 6.23 -0.31
C LEU A 54 4.38 6.64 -1.78
N ASP A 55 5.54 6.77 -2.41
CA ASP A 55 5.67 7.04 -3.84
C ASP A 55 5.95 5.72 -4.58
N ASN A 56 5.01 5.27 -5.41
CA ASN A 56 5.19 4.06 -6.22
C ASN A 56 5.11 4.38 -7.71
N ALA A 57 6.18 4.07 -8.45
CA ALA A 57 6.22 4.32 -9.89
C ALA A 57 5.61 3.16 -10.71
N ALA A 58 5.52 1.97 -10.12
CA ALA A 58 5.08 0.75 -10.78
C ALA A 58 3.63 0.38 -10.38
N THR A 59 3.30 -0.91 -10.37
CA THR A 59 1.97 -1.40 -9.98
C THR A 59 1.94 -1.72 -8.49
N ILE A 60 0.83 -1.41 -7.83
CA ILE A 60 0.46 -1.97 -6.52
C ILE A 60 -0.55 -3.08 -6.77
N ILE A 61 -0.27 -4.27 -6.25
CA ILE A 61 -1.11 -5.46 -6.36
C ILE A 61 -1.52 -5.86 -4.94
N ILE A 62 -2.83 -5.90 -4.68
CA ILE A 62 -3.40 -6.26 -3.39
C ILE A 62 -4.31 -7.48 -3.60
N GLU A 63 -3.94 -8.62 -3.02
CA GLU A 63 -4.59 -9.92 -3.22
C GLU A 63 -4.93 -10.58 -1.88
N GLY A 64 -5.72 -11.67 -1.90
CA GLY A 64 -6.15 -12.37 -0.69
C GLY A 64 -7.07 -11.53 0.20
N GLU A 65 -6.84 -11.57 1.50
CA GLU A 65 -7.48 -10.74 2.54
C GLU A 65 -6.58 -9.54 2.93
N SER A 66 -5.60 -9.19 2.09
CA SER A 66 -4.64 -8.12 2.38
C SER A 66 -5.30 -6.74 2.47
N THR A 67 -4.75 -5.87 3.32
CA THR A 67 -5.29 -4.54 3.59
C THR A 67 -4.23 -3.47 3.41
N LEU A 68 -4.48 -2.51 2.51
CA LEU A 68 -3.70 -1.27 2.41
C LEU A 68 -4.50 -0.10 2.97
N THR A 69 -3.97 0.53 4.03
CA THR A 69 -4.57 1.71 4.64
C THR A 69 -3.68 2.92 4.38
N ASN A 70 -4.26 3.97 3.81
CA ASN A 70 -3.65 5.30 3.80
C ASN A 70 -4.41 6.19 4.77
N GLU A 71 -3.78 6.58 5.87
CA GLU A 71 -4.45 7.25 7.00
C GLU A 71 -3.65 8.46 7.54
N GLY A 72 -4.23 9.16 8.51
CA GLY A 72 -3.56 10.29 9.15
C GLY A 72 -3.26 11.43 8.16
N GLU A 73 -1.99 11.83 8.06
CA GLU A 73 -1.48 12.76 7.04
C GLU A 73 -0.77 12.03 5.88
N GLY A 74 -1.01 10.72 5.74
CA GLY A 74 -0.36 9.87 4.76
C GLY A 74 -0.66 10.27 3.32
N GLU A 75 0.38 10.28 2.49
CA GLU A 75 0.28 10.52 1.06
C GLU A 75 0.71 9.26 0.31
N LEU A 76 -0.20 8.71 -0.48
CA LEU A 76 0.06 7.62 -1.41
C LEU A 76 -0.02 8.19 -2.83
N ASP A 77 1.11 8.30 -3.51
CA ASP A 77 1.19 8.68 -4.92
C ASP A 77 1.64 7.49 -5.76
N ASN A 78 0.67 6.86 -6.42
CA ASN A 78 0.90 5.75 -7.32
C ASN A 78 0.78 6.20 -8.77
N VAL A 79 1.89 6.07 -9.51
CA VAL A 79 1.94 6.41 -10.94
C VAL A 79 1.40 5.27 -11.79
N GLY A 80 1.71 4.01 -11.46
CA GLY A 80 1.23 2.86 -12.20
C GLY A 80 -0.19 2.46 -11.81
N ALA A 81 -0.56 1.19 -12.04
CA ALA A 81 -1.90 0.70 -11.71
C ALA A 81 -2.03 0.32 -10.23
N ILE A 82 -3.26 0.31 -9.74
CA ILE A 82 -3.64 -0.39 -8.52
C ILE A 82 -4.56 -1.54 -8.93
N ILE A 83 -4.12 -2.76 -8.67
CA ILE A 83 -4.88 -3.99 -8.94
C ILE A 83 -5.29 -4.56 -7.59
N MET A 84 -6.59 -4.80 -7.44
CA MET A 84 -7.17 -5.40 -6.23
C MET A 84 -7.89 -6.68 -6.63
N GLU A 85 -7.57 -7.79 -6.00
CA GLU A 85 -8.21 -9.09 -6.24
C GLU A 85 -8.77 -9.67 -4.93
N ASP A 86 -9.55 -10.75 -5.04
CA ASP A 86 -10.15 -11.45 -3.90
C ASP A 86 -10.94 -10.56 -2.91
N GLU A 87 -10.69 -10.71 -1.60
CA GLU A 87 -11.33 -9.95 -0.51
C GLU A 87 -10.45 -8.79 -0.03
N SER A 88 -9.48 -8.39 -0.85
CA SER A 88 -8.53 -7.32 -0.51
C SER A 88 -9.22 -5.98 -0.27
N THR A 89 -8.59 -5.15 0.56
CA THR A 89 -9.12 -3.83 0.88
C THR A 89 -8.08 -2.72 0.67
N LEU A 90 -8.58 -1.59 0.17
CA LEU A 90 -7.84 -0.34 0.06
C LEU A 90 -8.67 0.76 0.69
N THR A 91 -8.18 1.31 1.80
CA THR A 91 -8.87 2.36 2.54
C THR A 91 -8.04 3.63 2.53
N ASN A 92 -8.67 4.76 2.20
CA ASN A 92 -8.10 6.09 2.40
C ASN A 92 -8.97 6.83 3.42
N GLU A 93 -8.43 7.10 4.61
CA GLU A 93 -9.19 7.69 5.70
C GLU A 93 -8.46 8.83 6.42
N GLY A 94 -9.19 9.53 7.30
CA GLY A 94 -8.68 10.73 7.97
C GLY A 94 -8.39 11.86 6.97
N LYS A 95 -7.17 12.40 7.01
CA LYS A 95 -6.69 13.39 6.03
C LYS A 95 -5.76 12.76 4.98
N GLY A 96 -5.75 11.42 4.88
CA GLY A 96 -4.95 10.71 3.90
C GLY A 96 -5.26 11.18 2.48
N VAL A 97 -4.22 11.30 1.67
CA VAL A 97 -4.32 11.65 0.26
C VAL A 97 -3.88 10.45 -0.57
N LEU A 98 -4.82 9.88 -1.33
CA LEU A 98 -4.53 8.84 -2.32
C LEU A 98 -4.63 9.42 -3.72
N LYS A 99 -3.52 9.38 -4.46
CA LYS A 99 -3.43 9.69 -5.88
C LYS A 99 -3.03 8.43 -6.62
N ASN A 100 -3.90 7.99 -7.52
CA ASN A 100 -3.56 6.94 -8.47
C ASN A 100 -3.70 7.51 -9.88
N GLN A 101 -2.61 7.47 -10.65
CA GLN A 101 -2.55 8.03 -11.99
C GLN A 101 -2.76 6.94 -13.06
N GLY A 102 -2.49 5.68 -12.73
CA GLY A 102 -2.80 4.53 -13.58
C GLY A 102 -4.21 3.99 -13.39
N GLU A 103 -4.45 2.83 -13.98
CA GLU A 103 -5.76 2.16 -13.94
C GLU A 103 -6.05 1.58 -12.54
N PHE A 104 -7.32 1.56 -12.17
CA PHE A 104 -7.82 0.73 -11.07
C PHE A 104 -8.43 -0.54 -11.66
N GLY A 105 -7.81 -1.70 -11.41
CA GLY A 105 -8.11 -2.96 -12.08
C GLY A 105 -9.38 -3.69 -11.60
N ALA A 106 -10.07 -3.23 -10.56
CA ALA A 106 -11.24 -3.91 -9.98
C ALA A 106 -12.31 -2.96 -9.43
N THR A 107 -13.46 -3.53 -9.03
CA THR A 107 -14.61 -2.80 -8.48
C THR A 107 -14.26 -2.22 -7.11
N ILE A 108 -13.86 -0.95 -7.07
CA ILE A 108 -13.45 -0.29 -5.84
C ILE A 108 -14.66 -0.04 -4.93
N THR A 109 -14.61 -0.50 -3.68
CA THR A 109 -15.43 0.09 -2.61
C THR A 109 -14.61 1.23 -1.99
N MET A 110 -14.56 2.39 -2.66
CA MET A 110 -13.99 3.58 -2.03
C MET A 110 -14.93 4.02 -0.91
N GLN A 111 -14.58 3.74 0.35
CA GLN A 111 -15.15 4.49 1.47
C GLN A 111 -14.32 5.75 1.66
N ASP A 112 -14.51 6.73 0.79
CA ASP A 112 -14.00 8.08 1.05
C ASP A 112 -14.77 8.64 2.26
N LYS A 113 -14.11 8.60 3.42
CA LYS A 113 -14.59 9.22 4.66
C LYS A 113 -13.89 10.57 4.92
N SER A 114 -13.24 11.17 3.93
CA SER A 114 -12.69 12.51 4.07
C SER A 114 -13.84 13.49 4.37
N THR A 115 -13.76 14.15 5.53
CA THR A 115 -14.66 15.25 5.93
C THR A 115 -14.04 16.60 5.63
#